data_AF-A0A6I1QN89-F1
#
_entry.id   AF-A0A6I1QN89-F1
#
_cell.length_a   1.000
_cell.length_b   1.000
_cell.length_c   1.000
_cell.angle_alpha   90.00
_cell.angle_beta   90.00
_cell.angle_gamma   90.00
#
_symmetry.space_group_name_H-M   'P 1'
#
loop_
_entity.id
_entity.type
_entity.pdbx_description
1 polymer ?
#
loop_
_entity_poly.entity_id
_entity_poly.type
_entity_poly.pdbx_seq_one_letter_code
_entity_poly.pdbx_strand_id
1 'polypeptide(L)'
;MEELYPLLEEAFAGRTNEEWMGRLRAEDLIYAPVLTYEQLACDEQARVNDYIVTVDHPSLGQIDVTGMPITFSSTPVEIGNHAPELGQHAEEVLLGLGYDWDQITRFREEAVIH
;
A
#
# COMPACT_ATOMS: atom_id res chain seq x y z
N MET A 1 -27.77 15.88 -19.92
CA MET A 1 -26.46 15.88 -19.24
C MET A 1 -25.70 17.18 -19.51
N GLU A 2 -25.58 17.63 -20.77
CA GLU A 2 -24.90 18.90 -21.11
C GLU A 2 -25.43 20.15 -20.37
N GLU A 3 -26.73 20.24 -20.09
CA GLU A 3 -27.29 21.38 -19.34
C GLU A 3 -27.18 21.23 -17.80
N LEU A 4 -27.02 20.00 -17.30
CA LEU A 4 -27.02 19.72 -15.86
C LEU A 4 -25.64 19.91 -15.24
N TYR A 5 -24.57 19.52 -15.93
CA TYR A 5 -23.21 19.64 -15.41
C TYR A 5 -22.82 21.09 -15.07
N PRO A 6 -23.08 22.10 -15.93
CA PRO A 6 -22.74 23.48 -15.61
C PRO A 6 -23.45 24.00 -14.34
N LEU A 7 -24.72 23.61 -14.16
CA LEU A 7 -25.49 23.98 -12.96
C LEU A 7 -24.92 23.33 -11.70
N LEU A 8 -24.49 22.06 -11.79
CA LEU A 8 -23.86 21.37 -10.68
C LEU A 8 -22.49 21.96 -10.36
N GLU A 9 -21.67 22.26 -11.36
CA GLU A 9 -20.36 22.91 -11.18
C GLU A 9 -20.50 24.26 -10.47
N GLU A 10 -21.40 25.12 -10.95
CA GLU A 10 -21.67 26.41 -10.32
C GLU A 10 -22.15 26.25 -8.87
N ALA A 11 -23.08 25.30 -8.64
CA ALA A 11 -23.56 25.02 -7.29
C ALA A 11 -22.41 24.54 -6.39
N PHE A 12 -21.68 23.49 -6.79
CA PHE A 12 -20.63 22.88 -5.98
C PHE A 12 -19.47 23.86 -5.70
N ALA A 13 -19.15 24.76 -6.62
CA ALA A 13 -18.12 25.80 -6.42
C ALA A 13 -18.46 26.80 -5.30
N GLY A 14 -19.74 26.94 -4.92
CA GLY A 14 -20.18 27.92 -3.94
C GLY A 14 -19.92 27.56 -2.48
N ARG A 15 -19.41 26.36 -2.16
CA ARG A 15 -19.14 25.90 -0.78
C ARG A 15 -17.93 24.97 -0.74
N THR A 16 -17.37 24.80 0.45
CA THR A 16 -16.28 23.85 0.70
C THR A 16 -16.77 22.40 0.63
N ASN A 17 -15.82 21.46 0.45
CA ASN A 17 -16.12 20.03 0.52
C ASN A 17 -16.78 19.65 1.85
N GLU A 18 -16.30 20.18 2.97
CA GLU A 18 -16.83 19.87 4.30
C GLU A 18 -18.32 20.25 4.44
N GLU A 19 -18.67 21.46 3.99
CA GLU A 19 -20.06 21.94 3.98
C GLU A 19 -20.95 21.07 3.07
N TRP A 20 -20.45 20.69 1.89
CA TRP A 20 -21.20 19.82 0.98
C TRP A 20 -21.40 18.43 1.55
N MET A 21 -20.36 17.82 2.12
CA MET A 21 -20.46 16.51 2.76
C MET A 21 -21.52 16.52 3.86
N GLY A 22 -21.54 17.53 4.73
CA GLY A 22 -22.57 17.65 5.77
C GLY A 22 -24.00 17.71 5.22
N ARG A 23 -24.22 18.49 4.15
CA ARG A 23 -25.52 18.63 3.50
C ARG A 23 -25.95 17.37 2.76
N LEU A 24 -25.07 16.76 1.98
CA LEU A 24 -25.35 15.55 1.23
C LEU A 24 -25.68 14.38 2.19
N ARG A 25 -25.00 14.31 3.35
CA ARG A 25 -25.30 13.34 4.40
C ARG A 25 -26.69 13.53 5.01
N ALA A 26 -27.10 14.78 5.24
CA ALA A 26 -28.41 15.08 5.80
C ALA A 26 -29.56 14.65 4.88
N GLU A 27 -29.30 14.58 3.57
CA GLU A 27 -30.24 14.12 2.54
C GLU A 27 -30.08 12.62 2.20
N ASP A 28 -29.28 11.87 2.96
CA ASP A 28 -29.00 10.43 2.76
C ASP A 28 -28.47 10.08 1.35
N LEU A 29 -27.67 10.98 0.77
CA LEU A 29 -27.06 10.78 -0.54
C LEU A 29 -25.73 10.01 -0.43
N ILE A 30 -25.41 9.25 -1.48
CA ILE A 30 -24.12 8.58 -1.62
C ILE A 30 -23.11 9.57 -2.20
N TYR A 31 -22.04 9.84 -1.44
CA TYR A 31 -20.97 10.72 -1.86
C TYR A 31 -19.64 10.32 -1.20
N ALA A 32 -18.54 10.78 -1.78
CA ALA A 32 -17.22 10.70 -1.17
C ALA A 32 -16.37 11.89 -1.68
N PRO A 33 -15.47 12.45 -0.84
CA PRO A 33 -14.51 13.42 -1.31
C PRO A 33 -13.47 12.75 -2.22
N VAL A 34 -12.93 13.51 -3.17
CA VAL A 34 -11.74 13.10 -3.90
C VAL A 34 -10.52 13.50 -3.08
N LEU A 35 -9.81 12.51 -2.53
CA LEU A 35 -8.64 12.72 -1.70
C LEU A 35 -7.37 12.88 -2.55
N THR A 36 -6.44 13.72 -2.10
CA THR A 36 -5.05 13.70 -2.57
C THR A 36 -4.29 12.51 -1.98
N TYR A 37 -3.11 12.18 -2.52
CA TYR A 37 -2.27 11.12 -1.94
C TYR A 37 -1.84 11.41 -0.50
N GLU A 38 -1.55 12.67 -0.17
CA GLU A 38 -1.19 13.08 1.19
C GLU A 38 -2.38 12.93 2.16
N GLN A 39 -3.58 13.30 1.72
CA GLN A 39 -4.80 13.10 2.50
C GLN A 39 -5.10 11.61 2.69
N LEU A 40 -4.97 10.82 1.63
CA LEU A 40 -5.18 9.37 1.68
C LEU A 40 -4.18 8.68 2.61
N ALA A 41 -2.91 9.09 2.60
CA ALA A 41 -1.89 8.56 3.51
C ALA A 41 -2.21 8.77 5.00
N CYS A 42 -2.98 9.80 5.30
CA CYS A 42 -3.42 10.15 6.66
C CYS A 42 -4.89 9.79 6.94
N ASP A 43 -5.58 9.12 6.01
CA ASP A 43 -7.00 8.80 6.14
C ASP A 43 -7.23 7.74 7.24
N GLU A 44 -8.06 8.08 8.23
CA GLU A 44 -8.34 7.22 9.38
C GLU A 44 -8.99 5.89 8.94
N GLN A 45 -9.90 5.94 7.97
CA GLN A 45 -10.56 4.74 7.47
C GLN A 45 -9.56 3.83 6.76
N ALA A 46 -8.64 4.37 5.97
CA ALA A 46 -7.57 3.60 5.34
C ALA A 46 -6.63 2.94 6.36
N ARG A 47 -6.32 3.62 7.46
CA ARG A 47 -5.46 3.10 8.55
C ARG A 47 -6.17 2.02 9.38
N VAL A 48 -7.42 2.24 9.79
CA VAL A 48 -8.19 1.28 10.60
C VAL A 48 -8.51 -0.02 9.85
N ASN A 49 -8.58 0.03 8.52
CA ASN A 49 -8.77 -1.17 7.69
C ASN A 49 -7.46 -1.77 7.16
N ASP A 50 -6.30 -1.32 7.67
CA ASP A 50 -4.98 -1.79 7.24
C ASP A 50 -4.75 -1.69 5.72
N TYR A 51 -5.39 -0.73 5.04
CA TYR A 51 -5.12 -0.45 3.62
C TYR A 51 -3.81 0.31 3.44
N ILE A 52 -3.41 1.08 4.46
CA ILE A 52 -2.10 1.71 4.59
C ILE A 52 -1.52 1.29 5.93
N VAL A 53 -0.36 0.65 5.89
CA VAL A 53 0.30 0.15 7.09
C VAL A 53 1.72 0.67 7.18
N THR A 54 2.21 0.82 8.40
CA THR A 54 3.60 1.18 8.66
C THR A 54 4.40 -0.09 8.92
N VAL A 55 5.52 -0.25 8.20
CA VAL A 55 6.46 -1.39 8.35
C VAL A 55 7.87 -0.88 8.64
N ASP A 56 8.63 -1.67 9.39
CA ASP A 56 10.05 -1.40 9.64
C ASP A 56 10.91 -1.98 8.51
N HIS A 57 11.58 -1.11 7.75
CA HIS A 57 12.52 -1.47 6.70
C HIS A 57 13.98 -1.39 7.22
N PRO A 58 14.83 -2.41 7.03
CA PRO A 58 16.19 -2.45 7.58
C PRO A 58 17.05 -1.22 7.24
N SER A 59 16.92 -0.70 6.01
CA SER A 59 17.71 0.43 5.53
C SER A 59 16.96 1.77 5.44
N LEU A 60 15.62 1.76 5.47
CA LEU A 60 14.81 2.97 5.29
C LEU A 60 14.12 3.42 6.59
N GLY A 61 14.18 2.59 7.65
CA GLY A 61 13.42 2.82 8.87
C GLY A 61 11.93 2.56 8.68
N GLN A 62 11.09 3.30 9.39
CA GLN A 62 9.64 3.18 9.27
C GLN A 62 9.14 3.80 7.97
N ILE A 63 8.44 2.99 7.17
CA ILE A 63 7.83 3.42 5.91
C ILE A 63 6.37 2.98 5.86
N ASP A 64 5.55 3.77 5.18
CA ASP A 64 4.18 3.38 4.87
C ASP A 64 4.13 2.61 3.55
N VAL A 65 3.41 1.49 3.55
CA VAL A 65 3.16 0.66 2.36
C VAL A 65 1.68 0.36 2.22
N THR A 66 1.25 0.00 1.01
CA THR A 66 -0.11 -0.51 0.78
C THR A 66 -0.26 -1.87 1.47
N GLY A 67 -1.26 -2.01 2.33
CA GLY A 67 -1.60 -3.29 2.93
C GLY A 67 -2.46 -4.16 2.01
N MET A 68 -3.08 -5.19 2.60
CA MET A 68 -3.91 -6.12 1.83
C MET A 68 -5.34 -5.60 1.66
N PRO A 69 -5.87 -5.50 0.43
CA PRO A 69 -7.22 -4.99 0.20
C PRO A 69 -8.33 -5.97 0.63
N ILE A 70 -7.96 -7.17 1.07
CA ILE A 70 -8.89 -8.24 1.45
C ILE A 70 -8.43 -8.85 2.77
N THR A 71 -9.37 -8.93 3.72
CA THR A 71 -9.15 -9.56 5.03
C THR A 71 -9.73 -10.97 5.04
N PHE A 72 -8.93 -11.94 5.50
CA PHE A 72 -9.34 -13.34 5.66
C PHE A 72 -9.48 -13.67 7.15
N SER A 73 -10.63 -14.22 7.55
CA SER A 73 -10.90 -14.55 8.96
C SER A 73 -10.20 -15.80 9.45
N SER A 74 -10.01 -16.81 8.60
CA SER A 74 -9.39 -18.10 8.98
C SER A 74 -7.88 -18.15 8.73
N THR A 75 -7.39 -17.35 7.80
CA THR A 75 -5.97 -17.23 7.44
C THR A 75 -5.62 -15.75 7.31
N PRO A 76 -5.60 -14.99 8.41
CA PRO A 76 -5.27 -13.58 8.38
C PRO A 76 -3.97 -13.35 7.61
N VAL A 77 -3.95 -12.32 6.76
CA VAL A 77 -2.73 -12.00 6.03
C VAL A 77 -1.80 -11.25 6.95
N GLU A 78 -0.60 -11.78 7.11
CA GLU A 78 0.50 -11.04 7.70
C GLU A 78 1.20 -10.27 6.59
N ILE A 79 1.31 -8.96 6.78
CA ILE A 79 2.09 -8.13 5.87
C ILE A 79 3.54 -8.51 6.09
N GLY A 80 4.08 -9.20 5.08
CA GLY A 80 5.37 -9.88 5.17
C GLY A 80 6.54 -8.94 5.40
N ASN A 81 7.70 -9.55 5.63
CA ASN A 81 8.96 -8.84 5.76
C ASN A 81 9.25 -7.95 4.54
N HIS A 82 10.09 -6.94 4.74
CA HIS A 82 10.65 -6.10 3.69
C HIS A 82 11.08 -6.91 2.46
N ALA A 83 11.01 -6.29 1.28
CA ALA A 83 11.51 -6.91 0.07
C ALA A 83 12.99 -7.27 0.26
N PRO A 84 13.41 -8.49 -0.11
CA PRO A 84 14.78 -8.91 0.11
C PRO A 84 15.76 -8.11 -0.75
N GLU A 85 16.98 -7.94 -0.25
CA GLU A 85 18.08 -7.42 -1.02
C GLU A 85 18.49 -8.41 -2.13
N LEU A 86 19.21 -7.90 -3.13
CA LEU A 86 19.73 -8.72 -4.22
C LEU A 86 20.63 -9.82 -3.65
N GLY A 87 20.27 -11.08 -3.89
CA GLY A 87 21.05 -12.23 -3.43
C GLY A 87 20.90 -12.59 -1.95
N GLN A 88 20.07 -11.88 -1.18
CA GLN A 88 19.95 -12.07 0.28
C GLN A 88 19.76 -13.52 0.73
N HIS A 89 19.03 -14.32 -0.05
CA HIS A 89 18.73 -15.72 0.27
C HIS A 89 19.47 -16.73 -0.64
N ALA A 90 20.44 -16.29 -1.45
CA ALA A 90 21.10 -17.15 -2.45
C ALA A 90 21.79 -18.36 -1.80
N GLU A 91 22.56 -18.14 -0.73
CA GLU A 91 23.27 -19.21 -0.01
C GLU A 91 22.29 -20.19 0.66
N GLU A 92 21.26 -19.67 1.33
CA GLU A 92 20.23 -20.48 2.00
C GLU A 92 19.52 -21.42 1.01
N VAL A 93 19.12 -20.88 -0.14
CA VAL A 93 18.46 -21.66 -1.19
C VAL A 93 19.41 -22.71 -1.79
N LEU A 94 20.66 -22.36 -2.10
CA LEU A 94 21.62 -23.29 -2.68
C LEU A 94 22.00 -24.44 -1.73
N LEU A 95 22.19 -24.13 -0.44
CA LEU A 95 22.39 -25.16 0.59
C LEU A 95 21.16 -26.07 0.70
N GLY A 96 19.95 -25.50 0.66
CA GLY A 96 18.70 -26.27 0.65
C GLY A 96 18.54 -27.19 -0.56
N LEU A 97 19.18 -26.85 -1.69
CA LEU A 97 19.22 -27.67 -2.91
C LEU A 97 20.35 -28.73 -2.91
N GLY A 98 21.21 -28.73 -1.89
CA GLY A 98 22.28 -29.71 -1.71
C GLY A 98 23.63 -29.33 -2.31
N TYR A 99 23.85 -28.06 -2.67
CA TYR A 99 25.18 -27.55 -2.99
C TYR A 99 26.01 -27.37 -1.72
N ASP A 100 27.32 -27.61 -1.81
CA ASP A 100 28.25 -27.36 -0.71
C ASP A 100 28.86 -25.94 -0.76
N TRP A 101 29.57 -25.58 0.30
CA TRP A 101 30.20 -24.27 0.43
C TRP A 101 31.29 -24.00 -0.61
N ASP A 102 31.97 -25.05 -1.10
CA ASP A 102 33.01 -24.91 -2.12
C ASP A 102 32.39 -24.52 -3.48
N GLN A 103 31.27 -25.18 -3.83
CA GLN A 103 30.49 -24.85 -5.03
C GLN A 103 29.88 -23.44 -4.96
N ILE A 104 29.29 -23.08 -3.82
CA ILE A 104 28.67 -21.76 -3.61
C ILE A 104 29.73 -20.65 -3.72
N THR A 105 30.90 -20.84 -3.10
CA THR A 105 32.01 -19.89 -3.18
C THR A 105 32.46 -19.70 -4.62
N ARG A 106 32.63 -20.80 -5.36
CA ARG A 106 32.99 -20.73 -6.79
C ARG A 106 31.94 -19.96 -7.61
N PHE A 107 30.64 -20.18 -7.37
CA PHE A 107 29.59 -19.45 -8.09
C PHE A 107 29.63 -17.95 -7.82
N ARG A 108 29.97 -17.53 -6.59
CA ARG A 108 30.16 -16.12 -6.27
C ARG A 108 31.38 -15.53 -6.97
N GLU A 109 32.50 -16.26 -6.99
CA GLU A 109 33.72 -15.84 -7.69
C GLU A 109 33.54 -15.73 -9.21
N GLU A 110 32.76 -16.64 -9.80
CA GLU A 110 32.39 -16.65 -11.22
C GLU A 110 31.24 -15.66 -11.55
N ALA A 111 30.73 -14.91 -10.55
CA ALA A 111 29.61 -13.97 -10.66
C ALA A 111 28.31 -14.60 -11.20
N VAL A 112 28.11 -15.90 -10.95
CA VAL A 112 26.87 -16.63 -11.23
C VAL A 112 25.79 -16.27 -10.21
N ILE A 113 26.20 -15.97 -8.97
CA ILE A 113 25.35 -15.46 -7.89
C ILE A 113 25.98 -14.20 -7.27
N HIS A 114 25.14 -13.36 -6.68
CA HIS A 114 25.54 -12.13 -5.99
C HIS A 114 25.71 -12.38 -4.49
#